data_AF-A0A7I8CA04-F1
#
_entry.id   AF-A0A7I8CA04-F1
#
_cell.length_a   1.000
_cell.length_b   1.000
_cell.length_c   1.000
_cell.angle_alpha   90.00
_cell.angle_beta   90.00
_cell.angle_gamma   90.00
#
_symmetry.space_group_name_H-M   'P 1'
#
loop_
_entity.id
_entity.type
_entity.pdbx_description
1 polymer ?
#
loop_
_entity_poly.entity_id
_entity_poly.type
_entity_poly.pdbx_seq_one_letter_code
_entity_poly.pdbx_strand_id
1 'polypeptide(L)' 'MRLEGWLDTIMNSFSSHILNVGTDVAQTWGHLRVPDPEHSLDKLIAATALIYNLTVVTRNVADFDGTGARVLNPFQLLDA' A
#
# COMPACT_ATOMS: atom_id res chain seq x y z
N MET A 1 -25.91 -7.24 -5.21
CA MET A 1 -25.07 -8.43 -4.94
C MET A 1 -23.87 -8.66 -5.87
N ARG A 2 -23.77 -8.06 -7.08
CA ARG A 2 -22.55 -8.26 -7.92
C ARG A 2 -21.26 -7.76 -7.26
N LEU A 3 -21.34 -6.68 -6.47
CA LEU A 3 -20.21 -6.13 -5.72
C LEU A 3 -19.80 -7.02 -4.53
N GLU A 4 -20.77 -7.47 -3.74
CA GLU A 4 -20.54 -8.33 -2.57
C GLU A 4 -19.89 -9.66 -2.99
N GLY A 5 -20.43 -10.34 -4.00
CA GLY A 5 -19.85 -11.59 -4.48
C GLY A 5 -18.44 -11.43 -5.07
N TRP A 6 -18.15 -10.28 -5.71
CA TRP A 6 -16.80 -9.96 -6.17
C TRP A 6 -15.85 -9.73 -4.99
N LEU A 7 -16.29 -8.97 -3.98
CA LEU A 7 -15.49 -8.71 -2.78
C LEU A 7 -15.18 -10.01 -2.03
N ASP A 8 -16.16 -10.89 -1.83
CA ASP A 8 -15.97 -12.19 -1.19
C ASP A 8 -14.96 -13.05 -1.95
N THR A 9 -15.00 -13.02 -3.28
CA THR A 9 -14.03 -13.74 -4.13
C THR A 9 -12.61 -13.21 -3.90
N ILE A 10 -12.42 -11.89 -3.85
CA ILE A 10 -11.12 -11.27 -3.59
C ILE A 10 -10.64 -11.61 -2.17
N MET A 11 -11.49 -11.45 -1.16
CA MET A 11 -11.16 -11.72 0.24
C MET A 11 -10.73 -13.18 0.44
N ASN A 12 -11.44 -14.13 -0.17
CA ASN A 12 -11.08 -15.54 -0.10
C ASN A 12 -9.76 -15.84 -0.83
N SER A 13 -9.59 -15.30 -2.04
CA SER A 13 -8.40 -15.53 -2.87
C SER A 13 -7.11 -15.03 -2.24
N PHE A 14 -7.17 -13.94 -1.47
CA PHE A 14 -6.03 -13.33 -0.80
C PHE A 14 -5.97 -13.59 0.70
N SER A 15 -6.85 -14.44 1.26
CA SER A 15 -7.02 -14.63 2.71
C SER A 15 -5.73 -14.82 3.51
N SER A 16 -4.74 -15.55 2.98
CA SER A 16 -3.43 -15.78 3.62
C SER A 16 -2.40 -14.65 3.41
N HIS A 17 -2.73 -13.65 2.60
CA HIS A 17 -1.87 -12.53 2.19
C HIS A 17 -2.47 -11.16 2.54
N ILE A 18 -3.52 -11.10 3.35
CA ILE A 18 -4.06 -9.85 3.89
C ILE A 18 -3.19 -9.42 5.07
N LEU A 19 -2.52 -8.28 4.93
CA LEU A 19 -1.64 -7.74 5.97
C LEU A 19 -2.46 -6.97 7.02
N ASN A 20 -2.15 -7.20 8.29
CA ASN A 20 -2.81 -6.51 9.39
C ASN A 20 -2.22 -5.10 9.56
N VAL A 21 -3.09 -4.12 9.80
CA VAL A 21 -2.70 -2.78 10.24
C VAL A 21 -2.59 -2.79 11.77
N GLY A 22 -1.41 -3.13 12.26
CA GLY A 22 -1.09 -3.15 13.69
C GLY A 22 -0.62 -1.80 14.24
N THR A 23 -0.22 -1.79 15.51
CA THR A 23 0.28 -0.57 16.19
C THR A 23 1.51 0.00 15.49
N ASP A 24 2.46 -0.84 15.07
CA ASP A 24 3.69 -0.38 14.42
C ASP A 24 3.42 0.26 13.04
N VAL A 25 2.45 -0.30 12.31
CA VAL A 25 1.97 0.28 11.04
C VAL A 25 1.31 1.64 11.31
N ALA A 26 0.44 1.72 12.31
CA ALA A 26 -0.26 2.97 12.66
C ALA A 26 0.71 4.07 13.13
N GLN A 27 1.73 3.74 13.91
CA GLN A 27 2.77 4.68 14.33
C GLN A 27 3.61 5.17 13.15
N THR A 28 4.06 4.26 12.29
CA THR A 28 4.80 4.61 11.07
C THR A 28 3.97 5.49 10.15
N TRP A 29 2.69 5.15 9.98
CA TRP A 29 1.74 5.95 9.22
C TRP A 29 1.55 7.35 9.78
N GLY A 30 1.46 7.50 11.10
CA GLY A 30 1.42 8.80 11.77
C GLY A 30 2.64 9.67 11.46
N HIS A 31 3.84 9.08 11.52
CA HIS A 31 5.09 9.78 11.19
C HIS A 31 5.15 10.22 9.73
N LEU A 32 4.73 9.37 8.79
CA LEU A 32 4.71 9.72 7.36
C LEU A 32 3.75 10.86 7.02
N ARG A 33 2.80 11.17 7.90
CA ARG A 33 1.78 12.21 7.70
C ARG A 33 2.12 13.56 8.32
N VAL A 34 3.34 13.72 8.84
CA VAL A 34 3.79 14.98 9.46
C VAL A 34 5.07 15.46 8.78
N PRO A 35 5.14 16.73 8.36
CA PRO A 35 4.11 17.76 8.48
C PRO A 35 2.97 17.65 7.44
N ASP A 36 3.11 16.75 6.45
CA ASP A 36 2.27 16.72 5.26
C ASP A 36 1.15 15.64 5.38
N PRO A 37 -0.12 16.00 5.61
CA PRO A 37 -1.18 15.05 5.99
C PRO A 37 -1.92 14.41 4.81
N GLU A 38 -1.68 14.87 3.58
CA GLU A 38 -2.27 14.40 2.33
C GLU A 38 -1.84 12.98 1.95
N HIS A 39 -2.47 12.37 0.94
CA HIS A 39 -2.22 10.98 0.51
C HIS A 39 -2.31 9.95 1.66
N SER A 40 -3.28 10.14 2.55
CA SER A 40 -3.41 9.38 3.80
C SER A 40 -3.42 7.86 3.58
N LEU A 41 -4.15 7.36 2.59
CA LEU A 41 -4.20 5.92 2.31
C LEU A 41 -2.92 5.40 1.63
N ASP A 42 -2.30 6.17 0.74
CA ASP A 42 -1.02 5.78 0.12
C ASP A 42 0.08 5.70 1.17
N LYS A 43 0.12 6.67 2.10
CA LYS A 43 1.03 6.63 3.26
C LYS A 43 0.74 5.46 4.21
N LEU A 44 -0.50 4.99 4.31
CA LEU A 44 -0.83 3.77 5.08
C LEU A 44 -0.29 2.52 4.37
N ILE A 45 -0.42 2.44 3.04
CA ILE A 45 0.15 1.37 2.23
C ILE A 45 1.68 1.39 2.33
N ALA A 46 2.30 2.57 2.27
CA ALA A 46 3.74 2.75 2.43
C ALA A 46 4.22 2.29 3.83
N ALA A 47 3.54 2.73 4.89
CA ALA A 47 3.83 2.29 6.26
C ALA A 47 3.72 0.77 6.41
N THR A 48 2.70 0.17 5.82
CA THR A 48 2.54 -1.29 5.81
C THR A 48 3.71 -1.95 5.08
N ALA A 49 4.09 -1.47 3.90
CA ALA A 49 5.23 -2.02 3.16
C ALA A 49 6.55 -1.88 3.92
N LEU A 50 6.77 -0.78 4.64
CA LEU A 50 7.96 -0.59 5.47
C LEU A 50 8.02 -1.59 6.62
N ILE A 51 6.92 -1.74 7.38
CA ILE A 51 6.86 -2.67 8.53
C ILE A 51 7.04 -4.12 8.10
N TYR A 52 6.44 -4.52 6.97
CA TYR A 52 6.53 -5.88 6.46
C TYR A 52 7.74 -6.11 5.53
N ASN A 53 8.59 -5.10 5.33
CA ASN A 53 9.73 -5.13 4.40
C ASN A 53 9.35 -5.61 2.98
N LEU A 54 8.32 -4.99 2.40
CA LEU A 54 7.77 -5.29 1.08
C LEU A 54 8.05 -4.17 0.06
N THR A 55 7.66 -4.40 -1.19
CA THR A 55 7.70 -3.42 -2.27
C THR A 55 6.27 -3.10 -2.70
N VAL A 56 5.93 -1.81 -2.79
CA VAL A 56 4.65 -1.36 -3.33
C VAL A 56 4.69 -1.44 -4.85
N VAL A 57 3.78 -2.19 -5.45
CA VAL A 57 3.64 -2.27 -6.91
C VAL A 57 2.49 -1.36 -7.33
N THR A 58 2.80 -0.23 -7.98
CA THR A 58 1.79 0.77 -8.36
C THR A 58 2.21 1.56 -9.59
N ARG A 59 1.23 2.02 -10.38
CA ARG A 59 1.45 3.03 -11.42
C ARG A 59 1.64 4.44 -10.86
N ASN A 60 1.14 4.69 -9.65
CA ASN A 60 1.09 6.01 -9.03
C ASN A 60 2.32 6.23 -8.16
N VAL A 61 3.50 6.26 -8.78
CA VAL A 61 4.79 6.30 -8.05
C VAL A 61 4.95 7.58 -7.25
N ALA A 62 4.48 8.72 -7.79
CA ALA A 62 4.67 10.04 -7.19
C ALA A 62 4.08 10.16 -5.78
N ASP A 63 2.93 9.53 -5.51
CA ASP A 63 2.26 9.60 -4.19
C ASP A 63 3.04 8.85 -3.09
N PHE A 64 4.07 8.07 -3.47
CA PHE A 64 4.96 7.37 -2.55
C PHE A 64 6.32 8.05 -2.39
N ASP A 65 6.58 9.16 -3.11
CA ASP A 65 7.82 9.91 -2.98
C ASP A 65 7.99 10.43 -1.55
N GLY A 66 9.21 10.34 -1.02
CA GLY A 66 9.51 10.75 0.35
C GLY A 66 9.02 9.80 1.45
N THR A 67 8.24 8.77 1.13
CA THR A 67 7.77 7.80 2.14
C THR A 67 8.85 6.80 2.58
N GLY A 68 9.88 6.60 1.74
CA GLY A 68 10.94 5.61 1.96
C GLY A 68 10.55 4.18 1.60
N ALA A 69 9.31 3.91 1.21
CA ALA A 69 8.91 2.60 0.71
C ALA A 69 9.60 2.27 -0.62
N ARG A 70 9.91 0.99 -0.86
CA ARG A 70 10.34 0.54 -2.18
C ARG A 70 9.14 0.52 -3.12
N VAL A 71 9.27 1.10 -4.31
CA VAL A 71 8.18 1.19 -5.28
C VAL A 71 8.62 0.60 -6.61
N LEU A 72 7.74 -0.20 -7.22
CA LEU A 72 7.90 -0.74 -8.58
C LEU A 72 6.70 -0.34 -9.42
N ASN A 73 6.95 0.34 -10.55
CA ASN A 73 5.90 0.57 -11.55
C ASN A 73 5.86 -0.60 -12.55
N PRO A 74 4.82 -1.45 -12.51
CA PRO A 74 4.76 -2.63 -13.38
C PRO A 74 4.53 -2.28 -14.86
N PHE A 75 4.18 -1.02 -15.16
CA PHE A 75 3.92 -0.56 -16.52
C PHE A 75 5.14 0.11 -17.18
N GLN A 76 6.22 0.38 -16.43
CA GLN A 76 7.44 0.99 -17.00
C GLN A 76 8.22 0.06 -17.93
N LEU A 77 8.03 -1.26 -17.82
CA LEU A 77 8.73 -2.25 -18.65
C LEU A 77 8.00 -2.57 -19.98
N LEU A 78 6.89 -1.89 -20.28
CA LEU A 78 6.06 -2.20 -21.46
C LEU A 78 6.54 -1.53 -22.76
N ASP A 79 7.66 -0.80 -22.73
CA ASP A 79 8.26 -0.14 -23.90
C ASP A 79 9.61 -0.74 -24.34
N ALA A 80 9.88 -2.01 -24.01
CA ALA A 80 11.10 -2.75 -24.42
C ALA A 80 10.83 -3.76 -25.55
#